data_AF-S4P3M0-F1
#
_entry.id   AF-S4P3M0-F1
#
_cell.length_a   1.000
_cell.length_b   1.000
_cell.length_c   1.000
_cell.angle_alpha   90.00
_cell.angle_beta   90.00
_cell.angle_gamma   90.00
#
_symmetry.space_group_name_H-M   'P 1'
#
loop_
_entity.id
_entity.type
_entity.pdbx_description
1 polymer ?
#
loop_
_entity_poly.entity_id
_entity_poly.type
_entity_poly.pdbx_seq_one_letter_code
_entity_poly.pdbx_strand_id
1 'polypeptide(L)'
;MYSGIFVFGSEIFEKPSRDKISLLPLELSWKIFLYLDDASLRSACRASKIWKRIIVSHKKLRGSLNLFELALKMGSKRLARFYKTNQKLMRKMSRKNYLAVGENKVESTRNSNKKAKRAGEDVTI
;
A
#
# COMPACT_ATOMS: atom_id res chain seq x y z
N MET A 1 23.58 -17.30 -2.18
CA MET A 1 24.96 -17.78 -2.35
C MET A 1 25.04 -18.39 -3.73
N TYR A 2 25.86 -17.85 -4.62
CA TYR A 2 26.19 -18.53 -5.87
C TYR A 2 27.71 -18.70 -5.89
N SER A 3 28.15 -19.96 -5.83
CA SER A 3 29.52 -20.40 -6.07
C SER A 3 29.66 -20.58 -7.58
N GLY A 4 30.52 -19.80 -8.22
CA GLY A 4 30.75 -19.88 -9.67
C GLY A 4 31.93 -20.81 -9.97
N ILE A 5 31.70 -21.83 -10.80
CA ILE A 5 32.76 -22.67 -11.36
C ILE A 5 33.06 -22.14 -12.78
N PHE A 6 34.33 -21.88 -13.06
CA PHE A 6 34.82 -21.46 -14.37
C PHE A 6 35.22 -22.69 -15.18
N VAL A 7 34.69 -22.83 -16.39
CA VAL A 7 35.11 -23.88 -17.33
C VAL A 7 35.34 -23.22 -18.70
N PHE A 8 36.58 -23.29 -19.19
CA PHE A 8 37.00 -22.93 -20.56
C PHE A 8 36.53 -21.57 -21.11
N GLY A 9 36.69 -20.48 -20.34
CA GLY A 9 36.71 -19.11 -20.91
C GLY A 9 35.39 -18.54 -21.45
N SER A 10 34.29 -19.26 -21.37
CA SER A 10 32.95 -18.76 -21.77
C SER A 10 31.99 -18.73 -20.58
N GLU A 11 31.45 -17.54 -20.27
CA GLU A 11 30.40 -17.33 -19.26
C GLU A 11 29.09 -17.93 -19.80
N ILE A 12 28.70 -19.13 -19.35
CA ILE A 12 27.55 -19.89 -19.91
C ILE A 12 26.17 -19.35 -19.44
N PHE A 13 26.13 -18.47 -18.43
CA PHE A 13 24.87 -17.92 -17.94
C PHE A 13 24.63 -16.49 -18.42
N GLU A 14 23.47 -16.27 -19.06
CA GLU A 14 22.91 -14.93 -19.26
C GLU A 14 22.92 -14.19 -17.91
N LYS A 15 23.67 -13.08 -17.83
CA LYS A 15 23.56 -12.17 -16.69
C LYS A 15 22.09 -11.81 -16.59
N PRO A 16 21.40 -12.10 -15.46
CA PRO A 16 20.03 -11.67 -15.32
C PRO A 16 20.05 -10.16 -15.49
N SER A 17 19.38 -9.68 -16.54
CA SER A 17 19.21 -8.25 -16.82
C SER A 17 18.60 -7.63 -15.57
N ARG A 18 19.44 -7.09 -14.69
CA ARG A 18 18.97 -6.46 -13.46
C ARG A 18 18.16 -5.24 -13.86
N ASP A 19 16.93 -5.15 -13.36
CA ASP A 19 16.06 -4.00 -13.58
C ASP A 19 16.83 -2.70 -13.30
N LYS A 20 17.04 -1.89 -14.35
CA LYS A 20 17.77 -0.62 -14.24
C LYS A 20 17.16 0.30 -13.18
N ILE A 21 15.83 0.27 -13.01
CA ILE A 21 15.10 1.06 -12.02
C ILE A 21 15.40 0.61 -10.57
N SER A 22 15.63 -0.68 -10.35
CA SER A 22 15.93 -1.24 -9.03
C SER A 22 17.38 -1.02 -8.60
N LEU A 23 18.27 -0.70 -9.56
CA LEU A 23 19.67 -0.36 -9.30
C LEU A 23 19.87 1.11 -8.91
N LEU A 24 18.88 1.96 -9.17
CA LEU A 24 18.93 3.36 -8.79
C LEU A 24 18.79 3.52 -7.26
N PRO A 25 19.35 4.60 -6.69
CA PRO A 25 18.96 5.08 -5.36
C PRO A 25 17.44 5.18 -5.23
N LEU A 26 16.93 4.78 -4.06
CA LEU A 26 15.50 4.71 -3.75
C LEU A 26 14.77 6.02 -4.08
N GLU A 27 15.41 7.15 -3.81
CA GLU A 27 14.88 8.49 -4.05
C GLU A 27 14.61 8.74 -5.55
N LEU A 28 15.49 8.26 -6.42
CA LEU A 28 15.33 8.40 -7.87
C LEU A 28 14.26 7.45 -8.38
N SER A 29 14.24 6.20 -7.91
CA SER A 29 13.18 5.25 -8.25
C SER A 29 11.81 5.79 -7.83
N TRP A 30 11.68 6.38 -6.64
CA TRP A 30 10.44 7.00 -6.19
C TRP A 30 10.03 8.20 -7.04
N LYS A 31 10.97 9.05 -7.45
CA LYS A 31 10.67 10.15 -8.38
C LYS A 31 10.10 9.63 -9.69
N ILE A 32 10.68 8.57 -10.27
CA ILE A 32 10.17 7.93 -11.49
C ILE A 32 8.74 7.45 -11.28
N PHE A 33 8.48 6.70 -10.20
CA PHE A 33 7.13 6.20 -9.91
C PHE A 33 6.12 7.31 -9.59
N LEU A 34 6.55 8.48 -9.11
CA LEU A 34 5.67 9.62 -8.84
C LEU A 34 5.16 10.30 -10.12
N TYR A 35 5.84 10.14 -11.25
CA TYR A 35 5.38 10.63 -12.55
C TYR A 35 4.38 9.71 -13.23
N LEU A 36 4.19 8.49 -12.72
CA LEU A 36 3.19 7.56 -13.25
C LEU A 36 1.79 7.95 -12.78
N ASP A 37 0.81 7.79 -13.66
CA ASP A 37 -0.60 7.85 -13.31
C ASP A 37 -1.01 6.64 -12.45
N ASP A 38 -2.18 6.74 -11.80
CA ASP A 38 -2.66 5.72 -10.86
C ASP A 38 -2.75 4.32 -11.50
N ALA A 39 -3.10 4.22 -12.80
CA ALA A 39 -3.24 2.95 -13.49
C ALA A 39 -1.88 2.34 -13.83
N SER A 40 -0.95 3.13 -14.38
CA SER A 40 0.42 2.67 -14.65
C SER A 40 1.16 2.30 -13.37
N LEU A 41 0.93 3.03 -12.27
CA LEU A 41 1.52 2.71 -10.97
C LEU A 41 1.05 1.34 -10.45
N ARG A 42 -0.23 0.99 -10.67
CA ARG A 42 -0.78 -0.33 -10.34
C ARG A 42 -0.16 -1.42 -11.21
N SER A 43 -0.01 -1.16 -12.51
CA SER A 43 0.65 -2.08 -13.45
C SER A 43 2.12 -2.32 -13.06
N ALA A 44 2.86 -1.27 -12.69
CA ALA A 44 4.22 -1.37 -12.19
C ALA A 44 4.34 -2.26 -10.93
N CYS A 45 3.38 -2.16 -10.01
CA CYS A 45 3.32 -3.05 -8.85
C CYS A 45 3.08 -4.53 -9.18
N ARG A 46 2.46 -4.82 -10.33
CA ARG A 46 2.22 -6.19 -10.82
C ARG A 46 3.40 -6.73 -11.62
N ALA A 47 4.12 -5.86 -12.32
CA ALA A 47 5.26 -6.22 -13.16
C ALA A 47 6.43 -6.81 -12.36
N SER A 48 6.77 -6.24 -11.19
CA SER A 48 7.90 -6.70 -10.39
C SER A 48 7.62 -6.64 -8.89
N LYS A 49 7.96 -7.73 -8.17
CA LYS A 49 7.90 -7.79 -6.71
C LYS A 49 8.83 -6.75 -6.07
N ILE A 50 9.95 -6.43 -6.71
CA ILE A 50 10.91 -5.42 -6.23
C ILE A 50 10.29 -4.03 -6.37
N TRP A 51 9.70 -3.72 -7.53
CA TRP A 51 9.06 -2.43 -7.74
C TRP A 51 7.90 -2.22 -6.78
N LYS A 52 7.10 -3.26 -6.52
CA LYS A 52 6.07 -3.21 -5.48
C LYS A 52 6.63 -2.83 -4.11
N ARG A 53 7.78 -3.40 -3.70
CA ARG A 53 8.41 -3.05 -2.42
C ARG A 53 8.87 -1.60 -2.40
N ILE A 54 9.49 -1.12 -3.48
CA ILE A 54 9.94 0.27 -3.64
C ILE A 54 8.74 1.24 -3.60
N ILE A 55 7.66 0.94 -4.30
CA ILE A 55 6.45 1.77 -4.36
C ILE A 55 5.77 1.84 -2.98
N VAL A 56 5.66 0.70 -2.28
CA VAL A 56 4.98 0.62 -0.98
C VAL A 56 5.79 1.23 0.16
N SER A 57 7.11 1.29 0.05
CA SER A 57 7.96 1.95 1.06
C SER A 57 7.76 3.47 1.09
N HIS A 58 7.38 4.08 -0.03
CA HIS A 58 7.12 5.52 -0.08
C HIS A 58 5.67 5.88 0.28
N LYS A 59 5.50 6.74 1.29
CA LYS A 59 4.19 7.09 1.87
C LYS A 59 3.20 7.69 0.85
N LYS A 60 3.66 8.57 -0.05
CA LYS A 60 2.78 9.22 -1.05
C LYS A 60 2.31 8.22 -2.11
N LEU A 61 3.22 7.41 -2.64
CA LEU A 61 2.93 6.40 -3.67
C LEU A 61 1.97 5.33 -3.13
N ARG A 62 2.27 4.80 -1.94
CA ARG A 62 1.35 3.90 -1.23
C ARG A 62 -0.03 4.52 -1.00
N GLY A 63 -0.06 5.82 -0.68
CA GLY A 63 -1.29 6.57 -0.47
C GLY A 63 -2.15 6.70 -1.74
N SER A 64 -1.53 6.99 -2.88
CA SER A 64 -2.19 7.04 -4.20
C SER A 64 -2.70 5.65 -4.58
N LEU A 65 -1.85 4.62 -4.50
CA LEU A 65 -2.23 3.26 -4.86
C LEU A 65 -3.42 2.73 -4.04
N ASN A 66 -3.40 2.94 -2.72
CA ASN A 66 -4.52 2.55 -1.86
C ASN A 66 -5.81 3.33 -2.17
N LEU A 67 -5.71 4.61 -2.53
CA LEU A 67 -6.88 5.41 -2.91
C LEU A 67 -7.45 4.92 -4.24
N PHE A 68 -6.58 4.57 -5.19
CA PHE A 68 -6.97 4.04 -6.48
C PHE A 68 -7.65 2.66 -6.35
N GLU A 69 -7.09 1.75 -5.56
CA GLU A 69 -7.72 0.45 -5.28
C GLU A 69 -9.09 0.61 -4.62
N LEU A 70 -9.21 1.56 -3.67
CA LEU A 70 -10.51 1.88 -3.06
C LEU A 70 -11.48 2.47 -4.10
N ALA A 71 -11.02 3.35 -4.98
CA ALA A 71 -11.85 3.92 -6.05
C ALA A 71 -12.36 2.85 -7.02
N LEU A 72 -11.55 1.84 -7.33
CA LEU A 72 -11.97 0.70 -8.14
C LEU A 72 -13.03 -0.15 -7.44
N LYS A 73 -12.88 -0.40 -6.13
CA LYS A 73 -13.88 -1.14 -5.34
C LYS A 73 -15.22 -0.39 -5.24
N MET A 74 -15.15 0.93 -5.03
CA MET A 74 -16.34 1.77 -4.86
C MET A 74 -16.94 2.25 -6.19
N GLY A 75 -16.28 1.98 -7.32
CA GLY A 75 -16.67 2.48 -8.65
C GLY A 75 -16.49 4.00 -8.87
N SER A 76 -16.05 4.76 -7.86
CA SER A 76 -15.89 6.22 -7.95
C SER A 76 -14.78 6.77 -7.06
N LYS A 77 -13.94 7.66 -7.62
CA LYS A 77 -12.93 8.40 -6.85
C LYS A 77 -13.53 9.31 -5.79
N ARG A 78 -14.71 9.91 -6.06
CA ARG A 78 -15.41 10.78 -5.09
C ARG A 78 -15.90 9.97 -3.89
N LEU A 79 -16.53 8.83 -4.15
CA LEU A 79 -17.04 7.95 -3.10
C LEU A 79 -15.90 7.36 -2.26
N ALA A 80 -14.78 6.98 -2.88
CA ALA A 80 -13.58 6.54 -2.17
C ALA A 80 -13.00 7.62 -1.23
N ARG A 81 -12.98 8.89 -1.65
CA ARG A 81 -12.54 10.01 -0.80
C ARG A 81 -13.49 10.21 0.38
N PHE A 82 -14.80 10.23 0.11
CA PHE A 82 -15.85 10.36 1.12
C PHE A 82 -15.77 9.25 2.18
N TYR A 83 -15.60 8.00 1.74
CA TYR A 83 -15.44 6.86 2.64
C TYR A 83 -14.19 7.03 3.52
N LYS A 84 -13.06 7.44 2.95
CA LYS A 84 -11.80 7.65 3.69
C LYS A 84 -11.89 8.80 4.70
N THR A 85 -12.63 9.86 4.40
CA THR A 85 -12.87 10.97 5.34
C THR A 85 -13.80 10.54 6.46
N ASN A 86 -14.90 9.85 6.15
CA ASN A 86 -15.87 9.40 7.15
C ASN A 86 -15.29 8.32 8.06
N GLN A 87 -14.49 7.39 7.53
CA GLN A 87 -13.82 6.39 8.37
C GLN A 87 -12.89 7.04 9.40
N LYS A 88 -12.21 8.14 9.03
CA LYS A 88 -11.40 8.92 9.99
C LYS A 88 -12.28 9.62 11.04
N LEU A 89 -13.43 10.16 10.63
CA LEU A 89 -14.39 10.79 11.53
C LEU A 89 -14.95 9.79 12.53
N MET A 90 -15.42 8.62 12.06
CA MET A 90 -15.92 7.53 12.91
C MET A 90 -14.86 7.05 13.89
N ARG A 91 -13.60 6.89 13.45
CA ARG A 91 -12.48 6.54 14.35
C ARG A 91 -12.17 7.63 15.37
N LYS A 92 -12.41 8.91 15.06
CA LYS A 92 -12.24 10.01 16.04
C LYS A 92 -13.39 10.01 17.04
N MET A 93 -14.62 9.79 16.59
CA MET A 93 -15.79 9.69 17.46
C MET A 93 -15.70 8.47 18.38
N SER A 94 -15.32 7.29 17.86
CA SER A 94 -15.19 6.07 18.67
C SER A 94 -14.03 6.08 19.67
N ARG A 95 -13.08 7.03 19.56
CA ARG A 95 -11.95 7.18 20.49
C ARG A 95 -12.26 8.08 21.67
N LYS A 96 -13.42 8.71 21.67
CA LYS A 96 -13.87 9.50 22.80
C LYS A 96 -14.63 8.55 23.73
N ASN A 97 -14.10 8.37 24.94
CA ASN A 97 -14.78 7.65 26.03
C ASN A 97 -15.83 8.58 26.64
N TYR A 98 -16.87 8.92 25.87
CA TYR A 98 -18.01 9.62 26.43
C TYR A 98 -19.00 8.58 26.95
N LEU A 99 -19.47 8.79 28.18
CA LEU A 99 -20.70 8.16 28.66
C LEU A 99 -21.86 8.72 27.84
N ALA A 100 -22.79 7.86 27.42
CA ALA A 100 -24.03 8.36 26.86
C ALA A 100 -24.78 9.17 27.94
N VAL A 101 -25.55 10.18 27.53
CA VAL A 101 -26.34 10.98 28.47
C VAL A 101 -27.30 10.05 29.22
N GLY A 102 -27.10 9.91 30.54
CA GLY A 102 -27.87 9.02 31.41
C GLY A 102 -27.17 7.74 31.87
N GLU A 103 -25.95 7.46 31.39
CA GLU A 103 -25.15 6.31 31.85
C GLU A 103 -24.12 6.73 32.91
N ASN A 104 -24.07 6.01 34.03
CA ASN A 104 -23.20 6.33 35.18
C ASN A 104 -21.97 5.43 35.31
N LYS A 105 -21.75 4.49 34.37
CA LYS A 105 -20.69 3.48 34.49
C LYS A 105 -19.95 3.30 33.17
N VAL A 106 -18.64 3.55 33.17
CA VAL A 106 -17.77 3.34 32.01
C VAL A 106 -17.38 1.86 31.98
N GLU A 107 -17.96 1.09 31.07
CA GLU A 107 -17.50 -0.28 30.82
C GLU A 107 -16.29 -0.27 29.88
N SER A 108 -15.21 -0.94 30.27
CA SER A 108 -14.03 -1.13 29.44
C SER A 108 -14.39 -1.98 28.22
N THR A 109 -14.69 -1.35 27.09
CA THR A 109 -14.92 -2.05 25.83
C THR A 109 -13.60 -2.62 25.31
N ARG A 110 -13.34 -3.91 25.57
CA ARG A 110 -12.21 -4.64 25.00
C ARG A 110 -12.50 -4.93 23.53
N ASN A 111 -12.45 -3.91 22.68
CA ASN A 111 -12.68 -4.05 21.25
C ASN A 111 -11.55 -4.85 20.61
N SER A 112 -11.80 -6.13 20.34
CA SER A 112 -10.97 -7.02 19.52
C SER A 112 -11.06 -6.64 18.03
N ASN A 113 -10.87 -5.36 17.71
CA ASN A 113 -10.88 -4.90 16.34
C ASN A 113 -9.64 -5.43 15.61
N LYS A 114 -9.82 -6.52 14.85
CA LYS A 114 -8.86 -7.02 13.88
C LYS A 114 -8.59 -5.89 12.88
N LYS A 115 -7.47 -5.16 13.05
CA LYS A 115 -7.05 -4.16 12.07
C LYS A 115 -6.77 -4.87 10.74
N ALA A 116 -7.61 -4.63 9.74
CA ALA A 116 -7.28 -4.98 8.36
C ALA A 116 -5.93 -4.37 7.98
N LYS A 117 -5.05 -5.19 7.40
CA LYS A 117 -3.71 -4.75 7.00
C LYS A 117 -3.77 -3.83 5.77
N ARG A 118 -4.89 -3.82 5.04
CA ARG A 118 -5.10 -3.01 3.83
C ARG A 118 -6.41 -2.22 3.87
N ALA A 119 -6.42 -1.06 3.22
CA ALA A 119 -7.62 -0.25 3.10
C ALA A 119 -8.63 -0.94 2.16
N GLY A 120 -9.86 -1.14 2.64
CA GLY A 120 -10.95 -1.74 1.86
C GLY A 120 -11.12 -3.26 2.01
N GLU A 121 -10.42 -3.92 2.93
CA GLU A 121 -10.76 -5.28 3.38
C GLU A 121 -12.00 -5.27 4.30
N ASP A 122 -12.31 -4.14 4.95
CA ASP A 122 -13.49 -3.96 5.81
C ASP A 122 -14.79 -3.67 5.02
N VAL A 123 -14.73 -3.65 3.69
CA VAL A 123 -15.91 -3.43 2.82
C VAL A 123 -16.29 -4.79 2.22
N THR A 124 -17.05 -5.56 2.98
CA THR A 124 -17.79 -6.73 2.46
C THR A 124 -19.16 -6.25 2.01
N ILE A 125 -19.57 -6.66 0.80
CA ILE A 125 -20.95 -6.56 0.31
C ILE A 125 -21.81 -7.52 1.13
#